data_AF-A0A830C8M2-F1
#
_entry.id   AF-A0A830C8M2-F1
#
_cell.length_a   1.000
_cell.length_b   1.000
_cell.length_c   1.000
_cell.angle_alpha   90.00
_cell.angle_beta   90.00
_cell.angle_gamma   90.00
#
_symmetry.space_group_name_H-M   'P 1'
#
loop_
_entity.id
_entity.type
_entity.pdbx_description
1 polymer ?
#
loop_
_entity_poly.entity_id
_entity_poly.type
_entity_poly.pdbx_seq_one_letter_code
_entity_poly.pdbx_strand_id
1 'polypeptide(L)' 'MIDFVYGDRELYDNKINGSIPKEFGNLAELVSLDLYDNGLTGTIPQELSQLKNLKFLYVSSF' A
#
# COMPACT_ATOMS: atom_id res chain seq x y z
N MET A 1 26.58 0.57 11.27
CA MET A 1 27.02 1.84 11.86
C MET A 1 25.92 2.84 11.56
N ILE A 2 25.43 3.49 12.60
CA ILE A 2 24.30 4.42 12.56
C ILE A 2 24.72 5.65 11.75
N ASP A 3 23.89 6.08 10.79
CA ASP A 3 23.86 7.49 10.41
C ASP A 3 22.41 7.97 10.43
N PHE A 4 22.13 8.80 11.43
CA PHE A 4 20.93 9.62 11.52
C PHE A 4 21.08 10.76 10.51
N VAL A 5 20.50 10.62 9.33
CA VAL A 5 20.28 11.75 8.43
C VAL A 5 18.77 11.86 8.18
N TYR A 6 18.17 12.86 8.81
CA TYR A 6 16.79 13.31 8.60
C TYR A 6 16.62 13.95 7.21
N GLY A 7 16.94 13.23 6.13
CA GLY A 7 17.15 13.83 4.81
C GLY A 7 16.37 13.22 3.64
N ASP A 8 16.10 11.90 3.65
CA ASP A 8 15.63 11.22 2.43
C ASP A 8 14.17 10.80 2.53
N ARG A 9 13.25 11.76 2.76
CA ARG A 9 11.82 11.51 2.49
C ARG A 9 11.51 11.39 0.99
N GLU A 10 12.46 11.73 0.13
CA GLU A 10 12.29 11.68 -1.34
C GLU A 10 12.44 10.27 -1.92
N LEU A 11 12.88 9.27 -1.14
CA LEU A 11 13.05 7.88 -1.62
C LEU A 11 11.90 6.93 -1.24
N TYR A 12 10.94 7.39 -0.43
CA TYR A 12 9.70 6.66 -0.12
C TYR A 12 8.48 7.28 -0.81
N ASP A 13 8.71 8.16 -1.78
CA ASP A 13 7.66 8.83 -2.54
C ASP A 13 7.06 7.84 -3.59
N ASN A 14 6.49 6.74 -3.10
CA ASN A 14 5.50 5.96 -3.83
C ASN A 14 4.25 6.84 -3.93
N LYS A 15 4.28 7.82 -4.84
CA LYS A 15 3.14 8.71 -5.15
C LYS A 15 2.01 7.95 -5.84
N ILE A 16 1.64 6.77 -5.35
CA ILE A 16 0.41 6.10 -5.69
C ILE A 16 -0.69 6.99 -5.10
N ASN A 17 -1.16 7.89 -5.96
CA ASN A 17 -2.22 8.82 -5.67
C ASN A 17 -3.53 8.30 -6.24
N GLY A 18 -4.64 8.60 -5.58
CA GLY A 18 -5.97 8.15 -6.02
C GLY A 18 -6.43 6.86 -5.35
N SER A 19 -7.53 6.28 -5.84
CA SER A 19 -8.10 5.08 -5.23
C SER A 19 -7.29 3.82 -5.53
N ILE A 20 -7.28 2.89 -4.57
CA ILE A 20 -6.75 1.54 -4.80
C ILE A 20 -7.55 0.89 -5.96
N PRO A 21 -6.90 0.37 -7.01
CA PRO A 21 -7.59 -0.29 -8.10
C PRO A 21 -8.27 -1.58 -7.63
N LYS A 22 -9.52 -1.81 -8.05
CA LYS A 22 -10.27 -3.05 -7.74
C LYS A 22 -9.59 -4.30 -8.30
N GLU A 23 -8.80 -4.13 -9.36
CA GLU A 23 -8.06 -5.16 -10.07
C GLU A 23 -7.02 -5.84 -9.17
N PHE A 24 -6.63 -5.20 -8.06
CA PHE A 24 -5.77 -5.83 -7.05
C PHE A 24 -6.42 -7.06 -6.44
N GLY A 25 -7.75 -7.17 -6.42
CA GLY A 25 -8.46 -8.39 -6.00
C GLY A 25 -8.12 -9.63 -6.83
N ASN A 26 -7.58 -9.47 -8.04
CA ASN A 26 -7.20 -10.58 -8.92
C ASN A 26 -5.82 -11.16 -8.61
N LEU A 27 -5.05 -10.55 -7.70
CA LEU A 27 -3.70 -11.01 -7.34
C LEU A 27 -3.77 -12.20 -6.37
N ALA A 28 -4.25 -13.35 -6.83
CA ALA A 28 -4.56 -14.52 -6.01
C ALA A 28 -3.40 -15.00 -5.11
N GLU A 29 -2.15 -14.83 -5.57
CA GLU A 29 -0.93 -15.23 -4.85
C GLU A 29 -0.35 -14.13 -3.93
N LEU A 30 -1.02 -12.98 -3.81
CA LEU A 30 -0.50 -11.86 -3.02
C LEU A 30 -0.53 -12.20 -1.53
N VAL A 31 0.64 -12.14 -0.88
CA VAL A 31 0.80 -12.45 0.56
C VAL A 31 0.92 -11.19 1.42
N SER A 32 1.50 -10.13 0.86
CA SER A 32 1.71 -8.85 1.55
C SER A 32 1.42 -7.72 0.59
N LEU A 33 0.63 -6.74 1.05
CA LEU A 33 0.34 -5.51 0.33
C LEU A 33 0.70 -4.33 1.24
N ASP A 34 1.72 -3.58 0.85
CA ASP A 34 2.15 -2.37 1.54
C ASP A 34 1.79 -1.13 0.71
N LEU A 35 0.90 -0.33 1.26
CA LEU A 35 0.41 0.93 0.72
C LEU A 35 0.58 2.07 1.72
N TYR A 36 1.42 1.88 2.74
CA TYR A 36 1.71 2.87 3.75
C TYR A 36 2.50 4.04 3.16
N ASP A 37 2.23 5.26 3.62
CA ASP A 37 2.89 6.50 3.17
C ASP A 37 2.63 6.86 1.68
N ASN A 38 1.47 6.45 1.16
CA ASN A 38 0.99 6.82 -0.17
C ASN A 38 -0.12 7.88 -0.11
N GLY A 39 -0.25 8.69 -1.16
CA GLY A 39 -1.34 9.67 -1.34
C GLY A 39 -2.64 9.05 -1.88
N LEU A 40 -2.95 7.82 -1.44
CA LEU A 40 -4.21 7.15 -1.81
C LEU A 40 -5.39 8.07 -1.50
N THR A 41 -6.54 7.94 -2.14
CA THR A 41 -7.80 8.65 -1.80
C THR A 41 -8.99 7.70 -1.91
N GLY A 42 -10.13 8.00 -1.27
CA GLY A 42 -11.33 7.17 -1.36
C GLY A 42 -11.35 5.97 -0.40
N THR A 43 -12.02 4.89 -0.79
CA THR A 43 -12.26 3.73 0.09
C THR A 43 -11.42 2.52 -0.32
N ILE A 44 -11.18 1.62 0.64
CA ILE A 44 -10.60 0.31 0.36
C ILE A 44 -11.60 -0.51 -0.48
N PRO A 45 -11.22 -1.01 -1.68
CA PRO A 45 -12.08 -1.80 -2.53
C PRO A 45 -12.47 -3.12 -1.85
N GLN A 46 -13.75 -3.50 -1.95
CA GLN A 46 -14.23 -4.77 -1.41
C GLN A 46 -13.57 -5.97 -2.12
N GLU A 47 -13.11 -5.78 -3.35
CA GLU A 47 -12.40 -6.78 -4.16
C GLU A 47 -11.11 -7.26 -3.49
N LEU A 48 -10.49 -6.48 -2.59
CA LEU A 48 -9.35 -6.97 -1.80
C LEU A 48 -9.73 -8.16 -0.89
N SER A 49 -11.01 -8.37 -0.59
CA SER A 49 -11.50 -9.57 0.11
C SER A 49 -11.36 -10.88 -0.71
N GLN A 50 -11.07 -10.77 -2.02
CA GLN A 50 -10.78 -11.90 -2.89
C GLN A 50 -9.36 -12.43 -2.69
N LEU A 51 -8.47 -11.66 -2.07
CA LEU A 51 -7.08 -12.04 -1.81
C LEU A 51 -6.98 -13.08 -0.69
N LYS A 52 -7.19 -14.36 -1.04
CA LYS A 52 -7.22 -15.46 -0.07
C LYS A 52 -5.88 -15.75 0.61
N ASN A 53 -4.78 -15.37 -0.04
CA ASN A 53 -3.43 -15.59 0.48
C ASN A 53 -2.84 -14.37 1.22
N LEU A 54 -3.57 -13.26 1.29
CA LEU A 54 -3.08 -12.03 1.92
C LEU A 54 -3.01 -12.21 3.43
N LYS A 55 -1.83 -11.95 3.99
CA LYS A 55 -1.54 -12.03 5.43
C LYS A 55 -1.26 -10.67 6.04
N PHE A 56 -0.69 -9.77 5.25
CA PHE A 56 -0.29 -8.45 5.71
C PHE A 56 -0.86 -7.38 4.78
N LEU A 57 -1.61 -6.45 5.35
CA LEU A 57 -2.13 -5.27 4.67
C LEU A 57 -1.72 -4.05 5.48
N TYR A 58 -0.80 -3.26 4.93
CA TYR A 58 -0.40 -1.98 5.51
C TYR A 58 -1.03 -0.86 4.69
N VAL A 59 -1.92 -0.11 5.32
CA VAL A 59 -2.57 1.06 4.73
C VAL A 59 -2.50 2.19 5.75
N SER A 60 -2.09 3.38 5.31
CA SER A 60 -2.26 4.60 6.09
C SER A 60 -3.60 5.23 5.74
N SER A 61 -4.45 5.46 6.73
CA SER A 61 -5.75 6.13 6.57
C SER A 61 -5.61 7.66 6.61
N PHE A 62 -6.58 8.32 5.96
CA PHE A 62 -6.80 9.77 5.84
C PHE A 62 -7.05 10.49 7.16
#